data_AF-A0AAN8CNT0-F1
#
_entry.id   AF-A0AAN8CNT0-F1
#
_cell.length_a   1.000
_cell.length_b   1.000
_cell.length_c   1.000
_cell.angle_alpha   90.00
_cell.angle_beta   90.00
_cell.angle_gamma   90.00
#
_symmetry.space_group_name_H-M   'P 1'
#
loop_
_entity.id
_entity.type
_entity.pdbx_description
1 polymer ?
#
loop_
_entity_poly.entity_id
_entity_poly.type
_entity_poly.pdbx_seq_one_letter_code
_entity_poly.pdbx_strand_id
1 'polypeptide(L)'
;MPVSLLWAVDVYGRVYSLSTGGGLWEQCRDAHMEFKRVTAAQQCCWGIACDNNIYLNLHASDLPVRYQEETYENQRWNPVDSFSDRLLPSDRWQWSDITGLQHQPLDGFLLPSDSWEWEGDWHVDENFEGEPTEKVGWTYAIDFPAYYTKDKKWNSCVRRRRWLRYRRFRSMDTWAKIPPQQTTLPDPFSDISCGGWEINEEPRGRLSLWAVSLQGKKLLLTVERPAAA
;
A
#
# COMPACT_ATOMS: atom_id res chain seq x y z
N MET A 1 5.43 -26.89 -15.58
CA MET A 1 5.67 -25.44 -15.39
C MET A 1 4.32 -24.79 -15.09
N PRO A 2 4.18 -23.95 -14.06
CA PRO A 2 2.97 -23.15 -13.91
C PRO A 2 2.79 -22.28 -15.15
N VAL A 3 1.54 -22.13 -15.60
CA VAL A 3 1.22 -21.27 -16.75
C VAL A 3 1.52 -19.82 -16.38
N SER A 4 2.21 -19.12 -17.27
CA SER A 4 2.56 -17.71 -17.16
C SER A 4 2.06 -16.96 -18.40
N LEU A 5 1.99 -15.63 -18.31
CA LEU A 5 1.58 -14.78 -19.42
C LEU A 5 2.80 -14.01 -19.96
N LEU A 6 3.01 -14.08 -21.27
CA LEU A 6 3.84 -13.15 -22.02
C LEU A 6 2.98 -11.97 -22.47
N TRP A 7 3.57 -10.78 -22.55
CA TRP A 7 2.88 -9.55 -22.89
C TRP A 7 3.57 -8.86 -24.06
N ALA A 8 2.78 -8.29 -24.97
CA ALA A 8 3.28 -7.52 -26.10
C ALA A 8 2.37 -6.32 -26.39
N VAL A 9 2.96 -5.28 -26.96
CA VAL A 9 2.25 -4.10 -27.46
C VAL A 9 2.60 -3.92 -28.93
N ASP A 10 1.60 -3.69 -29.77
CA ASP A 10 1.82 -3.44 -31.19
C ASP A 10 2.03 -1.95 -31.52
N VAL A 11 2.22 -1.65 -32.80
CA VAL A 11 2.45 -0.27 -33.29
C VAL A 11 1.25 0.67 -33.08
N TYR A 12 0.05 0.12 -32.88
CA TYR A 12 -1.17 0.88 -32.60
C TYR A 12 -1.45 1.01 -31.11
N GLY A 13 -0.54 0.51 -30.25
CA GLY A 13 -0.69 0.54 -28.81
C GLY A 13 -1.65 -0.52 -28.24
N ARG A 14 -2.08 -1.50 -29.04
CA ARG A 14 -2.93 -2.58 -28.57
C ARG A 14 -2.11 -3.59 -27.78
N VAL A 15 -2.63 -4.01 -26.63
CA VAL A 15 -1.97 -4.98 -25.75
C VAL A 15 -2.45 -6.39 -26.07
N TYR A 16 -1.49 -7.31 -26.14
CA TYR A 16 -1.71 -8.74 -26.33
C TYR A 16 -1.07 -9.54 -25.20
N SER A 17 -1.72 -10.63 -24.84
CA SER A 17 -1.18 -11.63 -23.91
C SER A 17 -1.09 -12.99 -24.58
N LEU A 18 -0.07 -13.76 -24.23
CA LEU A 18 0.12 -15.15 -24.67
C LEU A 18 0.38 -16.02 -23.45
N SER A 19 -0.55 -16.94 -23.20
CA SER A 19 -0.37 -18.00 -22.20
C SER A 19 0.74 -18.94 -22.63
N THR A 20 1.68 -19.27 -21.75
CA THR A 20 2.72 -20.28 -22.02
C THR A 20 2.17 -21.71 -22.09
N GLY A 21 0.93 -21.92 -21.65
CA GLY A 21 0.17 -23.15 -21.94
C GLY A 21 -0.67 -23.07 -23.22
N GLY A 22 -0.87 -21.86 -23.76
CA GLY A 22 -1.58 -21.60 -25.01
C GLY A 22 -0.61 -21.38 -26.19
N GLY A 23 -1.14 -21.37 -27.41
CA GLY A 23 -0.36 -21.16 -28.63
C GLY A 23 -0.73 -19.90 -29.41
N LEU A 24 -1.61 -19.05 -28.86
CA LEU A 24 -2.23 -17.94 -29.58
C LEU A 24 -2.15 -16.66 -28.74
N TRP A 25 -1.82 -15.56 -29.43
CA TRP A 25 -1.89 -14.22 -28.85
C TRP A 25 -3.34 -13.77 -28.78
N GLU A 26 -3.78 -13.37 -27.59
CA GLU A 26 -5.11 -12.83 -27.35
C GLU A 26 -5.01 -11.33 -27.07
N GLN A 27 -5.82 -10.53 -27.76
CA GLN A 27 -5.91 -9.11 -27.48
C GLN A 27 -6.63 -8.89 -26.14
N CYS A 28 -6.05 -8.07 -25.26
CA CYS A 28 -6.69 -7.69 -24.01
C CYS A 28 -8.00 -6.93 -24.30
N ARG A 29 -9.06 -7.26 -23.57
CA ARG A 29 -10.44 -6.82 -23.87
C ARG A 29 -10.74 -5.36 -23.54
N ASP A 30 -9.80 -4.64 -22.93
CA ASP A 30 -9.94 -3.20 -22.66
C ASP A 30 -9.75 -2.39 -23.95
N ALA A 31 -10.83 -2.31 -24.74
CA ALA A 31 -10.86 -1.79 -26.11
C ALA A 31 -10.53 -0.28 -26.25
N HIS A 32 -10.36 0.46 -25.15
CA HIS A 32 -10.24 1.92 -25.17
C HIS A 32 -8.86 2.44 -24.77
N MET A 33 -7.91 1.55 -24.43
CA MET A 33 -6.60 1.95 -23.95
C MET A 33 -5.50 1.58 -24.92
N GLU A 34 -4.64 2.56 -25.21
CA GLU A 34 -3.47 2.41 -26.05
C GLU A 34 -2.20 2.59 -25.21
N PHE A 35 -1.24 1.70 -25.39
CA PHE A 35 0.00 1.65 -24.62
C PHE A 35 1.23 1.92 -25.48
N LYS A 36 2.24 2.57 -24.90
CA LYS A 36 3.55 2.80 -25.53
C LYS A 36 4.53 1.67 -25.22
N ARG A 37 4.43 1.13 -24.01
CA ARG A 37 5.34 0.17 -23.40
C ARG A 37 4.58 -0.64 -22.35
N VAL A 38 4.95 -1.90 -22.20
CA VAL A 38 4.53 -2.76 -21.11
C VAL A 38 5.73 -3.49 -20.51
N THR A 39 5.62 -3.83 -19.24
CA THR A 39 6.55 -4.69 -18.51
C THR A 39 5.73 -5.59 -17.60
N ALA A 40 6.14 -6.84 -17.39
CA ALA A 40 5.31 -7.80 -16.68
C ALA A 40 6.11 -8.69 -15.72
N ALA A 41 5.47 -9.03 -14.62
CA ALA A 41 5.90 -10.03 -13.66
C ALA A 41 4.88 -11.19 -13.63
N GLN A 42 5.10 -12.17 -12.76
CA GLN A 42 4.31 -13.41 -12.76
C GLN A 42 2.79 -13.21 -12.60
N GLN A 43 2.37 -12.18 -11.85
CA GLN A 43 0.94 -11.95 -11.51
C GLN A 43 0.42 -10.59 -11.95
N CYS A 44 1.21 -9.81 -12.69
CA CYS A 44 0.81 -8.48 -13.10
C CYS A 44 1.57 -7.99 -14.33
N CYS A 45 0.96 -7.04 -15.02
CA CYS A 45 1.57 -6.26 -16.07
C CYS A 45 1.39 -4.76 -15.76
N TRP A 46 2.44 -3.98 -15.96
CA TRP A 46 2.39 -2.53 -15.95
C TRP A 46 2.57 -2.00 -17.35
N GLY A 47 1.98 -0.84 -17.63
CA GLY A 47 2.15 -0.18 -18.91
C GLY A 47 2.15 1.33 -18.79
N ILE A 48 2.91 1.98 -19.67
CA ILE A 48 2.81 3.42 -19.92
C ILE A 48 1.80 3.59 -21.06
N ALA A 49 0.67 4.23 -20.76
CA ALA A 49 -0.37 4.51 -21.75
C ALA A 49 -0.04 5.74 -22.61
N CYS A 50 -0.76 5.92 -23.71
CA CYS A 50 -0.64 7.08 -24.61
C CYS A 50 -0.91 8.42 -23.89
N ASP A 51 -1.72 8.40 -22.83
CA ASP A 51 -2.01 9.53 -21.94
C ASP A 51 -0.88 9.87 -20.95
N ASN A 52 0.27 9.19 -21.05
CA ASN A 52 1.46 9.30 -20.19
C ASN A 52 1.30 8.81 -18.74
N ASN A 53 0.20 8.15 -18.39
CA ASN A 53 0.02 7.57 -17.07
C ASN A 53 0.48 6.11 -17.02
N ILE A 54 0.83 5.66 -15.82
CA ILE A 54 1.14 4.26 -15.56
C ILE A 54 -0.16 3.55 -15.18
N TYR A 55 -0.39 2.40 -15.77
CA TYR A 55 -1.49 1.51 -15.42
C TYR A 55 -0.97 0.14 -15.00
N LEU A 56 -1.74 -0.53 -14.15
CA LEU A 56 -1.50 -1.87 -13.63
C LEU A 56 -2.66 -2.77 -14.03
N ASN A 57 -2.34 -3.91 -14.64
CA ASN A 57 -3.24 -5.04 -14.81
C ASN A 57 -2.76 -6.17 -13.88
N LEU A 58 -3.56 -6.49 -12.86
CA LEU A 58 -3.31 -7.61 -11.95
C LEU A 58 -4.11 -8.81 -12.44
N HIS A 59 -3.45 -9.95 -12.64
CA HIS A 59 -4.13 -11.16 -13.08
C HIS A 59 -5.11 -11.64 -12.00
N ALA A 60 -6.29 -12.14 -12.40
CA ALA A 60 -7.24 -12.73 -11.47
C ALA A 60 -6.57 -13.81 -10.60
N SER A 61 -6.89 -13.77 -9.32
CA SER A 61 -6.43 -14.72 -8.32
C SER A 61 -7.54 -14.92 -7.30
N ASP A 62 -7.62 -16.14 -6.76
CA ASP A 62 -8.55 -16.45 -5.67
C ASP A 62 -8.16 -15.73 -4.35
N LEU A 63 -6.92 -15.25 -4.26
CA LEU A 63 -6.43 -14.50 -3.11
C LEU A 63 -6.61 -12.99 -3.33
N PRO A 64 -7.39 -12.29 -2.49
CA PRO A 64 -7.56 -10.85 -2.63
C PRO A 64 -6.26 -10.11 -2.28
N VAL A 65 -5.96 -9.10 -3.08
CA VAL A 65 -4.87 -8.15 -2.82
C VAL A 65 -5.34 -7.16 -1.74
N ARG A 66 -4.74 -7.24 -0.55
CA ARG A 66 -5.06 -6.38 0.60
C ARG A 66 -3.89 -5.47 0.96
N TYR A 67 -4.23 -4.30 1.49
CA TYR A 67 -3.28 -3.39 2.15
C TYR A 67 -3.84 -3.00 3.52
N GLN A 68 -2.98 -3.06 4.53
CA GLN A 68 -3.32 -2.68 5.90
C GLN A 68 -2.95 -1.21 6.13
N GLU A 69 -3.96 -0.41 6.45
CA GLU A 69 -3.78 0.93 7.00
C GLU A 69 -3.72 0.85 8.52
N GLU A 70 -2.96 1.74 9.12
CA GLU A 70 -2.85 1.83 10.58
C GLU A 70 -2.78 3.27 11.05
N THR A 71 -3.28 3.51 12.26
CA THR A 71 -3.06 4.74 13.01
C THR A 71 -3.07 4.43 14.51
N TYR A 72 -2.59 5.37 15.32
CA TYR A 72 -2.50 5.24 16.76
C TYR A 72 -3.35 6.32 17.43
N GLU A 73 -4.28 5.87 18.27
CA GLU A 73 -4.98 6.74 19.22
C GLU A 73 -4.10 6.89 20.47
N ASN A 74 -3.80 8.13 20.86
CA ASN A 74 -2.93 8.47 21.97
C ASN A 74 -3.71 9.22 23.05
N GLN A 75 -3.47 8.85 24.31
CA GLN A 75 -4.09 9.49 25.47
C GLN A 75 -3.08 9.70 26.59
N ARG A 76 -3.27 10.77 27.35
CA ARG A 76 -2.48 11.11 28.53
C ARG A 76 -3.32 11.00 29.78
N TRP A 77 -2.72 10.44 30.83
CA TRP A 77 -3.30 10.40 32.16
C TRP A 77 -3.23 11.78 32.81
N ASN A 78 -4.32 12.20 33.41
CA ASN A 78 -4.37 13.33 34.31
C ASN A 78 -5.13 12.98 35.60
N PRO A 79 -4.91 13.72 36.71
CA PRO A 79 -5.52 13.41 38.00
C PRO A 79 -7.05 13.50 38.06
N VAL A 80 -7.67 14.21 37.11
CA VAL A 80 -9.11 14.49 37.12
C VAL A 80 -9.88 13.45 36.30
N ASP A 81 -9.46 13.21 35.06
CA ASP A 81 -10.18 12.39 34.09
C ASP A 81 -9.52 11.01 33.86
N SER A 82 -8.45 10.68 34.60
CA SER A 82 -7.59 9.55 34.27
C SER A 82 -7.02 9.71 32.84
N PHE A 83 -6.95 8.64 32.04
CA PHE A 83 -6.53 8.74 30.65
C PHE A 83 -7.59 9.43 29.77
N SER A 84 -7.18 10.50 29.11
CA SER A 84 -8.04 11.33 28.24
C SER A 84 -7.29 11.80 26.98
N ASP A 85 -8.02 12.41 26.06
CA ASP A 85 -7.51 13.09 24.86
C ASP A 85 -6.88 14.47 25.13
N ARG A 86 -6.86 14.92 26.39
CA ARG A 86 -6.20 16.17 26.81
C ARG A 86 -4.69 15.96 26.86
N LEU A 87 -4.04 16.23 25.74
CA LEU A 87 -2.59 16.13 25.58
C LEU A 87 -1.88 17.45 25.93
N LEU A 88 -0.60 17.36 26.28
CA LEU A 88 0.25 18.53 26.49
C LEU A 88 0.67 19.14 25.15
N PRO A 89 1.03 20.44 25.09
CA PRO A 89 1.47 21.07 23.83
C PRO A 89 2.71 20.41 23.19
N SER A 90 3.54 19.74 23.98
CA SER A 90 4.72 19.00 23.53
C SER A 90 4.45 17.54 23.19
N ASP A 91 3.23 17.06 23.40
CA ASP A 91 2.87 15.68 23.09
C ASP A 91 2.73 15.48 21.58
N ARG A 92 2.77 14.21 21.19
CA ARG A 92 2.28 13.76 19.89
C ARG A 92 0.80 14.10 19.70
N TRP A 93 0.32 13.95 18.47
CA TRP A 93 -1.09 14.10 18.15
C TRP A 93 -1.97 13.05 18.83
N GLN A 94 -3.24 13.37 19.11
CA GLN A 94 -4.24 12.41 19.58
C GLN A 94 -4.38 11.23 18.62
N TRP A 95 -4.32 11.49 17.32
CA TRP A 95 -4.27 10.47 16.29
C TRP A 95 -2.97 10.61 15.51
N SER A 96 -2.13 9.59 15.53
CA SER A 96 -0.81 9.70 14.91
C SER A 96 -0.37 8.45 14.17
N ASP A 97 0.65 8.63 13.34
CA ASP A 97 1.47 7.53 12.86
C ASP A 97 2.25 6.86 14.02
N ILE A 98 2.97 5.78 13.72
CA ILE A 98 3.77 5.05 14.71
C ILE A 98 4.84 5.93 15.38
N THR A 99 5.38 6.91 14.65
CA THR A 99 6.41 7.83 15.17
C THR A 99 5.83 8.86 16.14
N GLY A 100 4.55 9.22 15.96
CA GLY A 100 3.88 10.28 16.72
C GLY A 100 4.06 11.66 16.11
N LEU A 101 4.73 11.79 14.97
CA LEU A 101 5.08 13.07 14.35
C LEU A 101 4.02 13.55 13.35
N GLN A 102 3.29 12.62 12.73
CA GLN A 102 2.26 12.96 11.75
C GLN A 102 0.87 12.81 12.36
N HIS A 103 0.00 13.80 12.13
CA HIS A 103 -1.40 13.72 12.50
C HIS A 103 -2.15 12.83 11.52
N GLN A 104 -2.78 11.76 12.00
CA GLN A 104 -3.47 10.75 11.17
C GLN A 104 -4.83 10.36 11.76
N PRO A 105 -5.82 11.28 11.77
CA PRO A 105 -7.16 10.95 12.26
C PRO A 105 -7.83 9.89 11.36
N LEU A 106 -8.73 9.09 11.93
CA LEU A 106 -9.36 7.94 11.24
C LEU A 106 -10.09 8.33 9.94
N ASP A 107 -10.65 9.53 9.87
CA ASP A 107 -11.34 10.12 8.74
C ASP A 107 -10.41 10.78 7.72
N GLY A 108 -9.12 10.94 8.04
CA GLY A 108 -8.09 11.48 7.16
C GLY A 108 -7.57 10.48 6.12
N PHE A 109 -7.92 9.20 6.24
CA PHE A 109 -7.45 8.16 5.32
C PHE A 109 -8.33 8.08 4.08
N LEU A 110 -7.69 8.27 2.92
CA LEU A 110 -8.34 8.19 1.61
C LEU A 110 -7.82 6.99 0.83
N LEU A 111 -8.71 6.39 0.04
CA LEU A 111 -8.29 5.37 -0.93
C LEU A 111 -7.40 6.02 -2.00
N PRO A 112 -6.33 5.34 -2.44
CA PRO A 112 -5.37 5.94 -3.34
C PRO A 112 -5.95 6.09 -4.75
N SER A 113 -6.88 5.23 -5.15
CA SER A 113 -7.63 5.31 -6.41
C SER A 113 -8.95 4.55 -6.34
N ASP A 114 -9.78 4.71 -7.36
CA ASP A 114 -11.05 3.97 -7.54
C ASP A 114 -10.86 2.46 -7.78
N SER A 115 -9.61 1.99 -7.86
CA SER A 115 -9.28 0.56 -7.96
C SER A 115 -9.17 -0.12 -6.60
N TRP A 116 -9.33 0.64 -5.53
CA TRP A 116 -9.36 0.15 -4.16
C TRP A 116 -10.73 0.38 -3.54
N GLU A 117 -11.07 -0.43 -2.56
CA GLU A 117 -12.22 -0.22 -1.70
C GLU A 117 -11.94 -0.68 -0.28
N TRP A 118 -12.61 -0.06 0.70
CA TRP A 118 -12.51 -0.48 2.08
C TRP A 118 -13.19 -1.84 2.25
N GLU A 119 -12.50 -2.77 2.91
CA GLU A 119 -13.03 -4.10 3.21
C GLU A 119 -13.88 -4.13 4.49
N GLY A 120 -13.71 -3.11 5.35
CA GLY A 120 -14.49 -2.93 6.56
C GLY A 120 -14.19 -1.60 7.22
N ASP A 121 -14.74 -1.40 8.41
CA ASP A 121 -14.43 -0.24 9.24
C ASP A 121 -13.15 -0.43 10.05
N TRP A 122 -12.69 0.67 10.64
CA TRP A 122 -11.59 0.67 11.58
C TRP A 122 -11.90 -0.25 12.77
N HIS A 123 -10.94 -1.09 13.14
CA HIS A 123 -11.01 -1.92 14.34
C HIS A 123 -9.71 -1.80 15.13
N VAL A 124 -9.79 -2.16 16.40
CA VAL A 124 -8.65 -2.10 17.31
C VAL A 124 -7.77 -3.34 17.10
N ASP A 125 -6.45 -3.12 17.04
CA ASP A 125 -5.48 -4.20 17.17
C ASP A 125 -5.39 -4.61 18.63
N GLU A 126 -5.91 -5.80 18.96
CA GLU A 126 -5.85 -6.36 20.31
C GLU A 126 -4.58 -7.18 20.56
N ASN A 127 -3.62 -7.16 19.64
CA ASN A 127 -2.34 -7.83 19.75
C ASN A 127 -1.19 -6.83 20.01
N PHE A 128 -0.27 -7.20 20.89
CA PHE A 128 0.98 -6.49 21.09
C PHE A 128 2.14 -7.48 21.13
N GLU A 129 3.03 -7.41 20.13
CA GLU A 129 4.21 -8.29 20.00
C GLU A 129 3.87 -9.80 20.05
N GLY A 130 2.71 -10.19 19.51
CA GLY A 130 2.23 -11.58 19.50
C GLY A 130 1.33 -11.92 20.69
N GLU A 131 1.31 -11.10 21.73
CA GLU A 131 0.53 -11.33 22.96
C GLU A 131 -0.81 -10.56 22.93
N PRO A 132 -1.91 -11.16 23.43
CA PRO A 132 -3.16 -10.44 23.63
C PRO A 132 -2.99 -9.28 24.62
N THR A 133 -3.57 -8.13 24.30
CA THR A 133 -3.67 -6.98 25.21
C THR A 133 -4.79 -7.17 26.22
N GLU A 134 -4.59 -6.74 27.47
CA GLU A 134 -5.57 -6.96 28.56
C GLU A 134 -6.83 -6.09 28.44
N LYS A 135 -6.77 -4.97 27.71
CA LYS A 135 -7.84 -3.95 27.67
C LYS A 135 -7.95 -3.32 26.29
N VAL A 136 -8.86 -3.83 25.45
CA VAL A 136 -9.33 -3.15 24.23
C VAL A 136 -8.16 -2.55 23.41
N GLY A 137 -7.04 -3.25 23.26
CA GLY A 137 -5.86 -2.81 22.49
C GLY A 137 -4.98 -1.72 23.12
N TRP A 138 -5.17 -1.32 24.38
CA TRP A 138 -4.32 -0.30 25.01
C TRP A 138 -2.95 -0.84 25.39
N THR A 139 -1.93 -0.05 25.05
CA THR A 139 -0.55 -0.23 25.48
C THR A 139 -0.10 1.02 26.24
N TYR A 140 0.82 0.86 27.18
CA TYR A 140 1.14 1.88 28.18
C TYR A 140 2.62 2.25 28.16
N ALA A 141 2.94 3.51 28.42
CA ALA A 141 4.32 3.96 28.60
C ALA A 141 4.42 5.00 29.71
N ILE A 142 5.66 5.29 30.14
CA ILE A 142 5.92 6.31 31.16
C ILE A 142 5.69 7.73 30.62
N ASP A 143 6.01 7.98 29.35
CA ASP A 143 5.80 9.26 28.67
C ASP A 143 5.88 9.09 27.13
N PHE A 144 5.62 10.16 26.37
CA PHE A 144 5.89 10.20 24.93
C PHE A 144 7.26 10.82 24.62
N PRO A 145 8.06 10.29 23.66
CA PRO A 145 8.10 8.92 23.16
C PRO A 145 8.85 7.99 24.14
N ALA A 146 8.29 6.80 24.42
CA ALA A 146 8.97 5.76 25.20
C ALA A 146 8.58 4.36 24.70
N TYR A 147 9.23 3.34 25.25
CA TYR A 147 8.86 1.94 25.01
C TYR A 147 7.50 1.63 25.65
N TYR A 148 6.60 1.01 24.88
CA TYR A 148 5.26 0.65 25.32
C TYR A 148 5.24 -0.78 25.86
N THR A 149 4.42 -1.02 26.88
CA THR A 149 4.15 -2.35 27.44
C THR A 149 2.67 -2.67 27.37
N LYS A 150 2.31 -3.95 27.27
CA LYS A 150 0.91 -4.39 27.27
C LYS A 150 0.21 -4.05 28.58
N ASP A 151 0.90 -4.23 29.71
CA ASP A 151 0.32 -4.06 31.04
C ASP A 151 0.50 -2.62 31.54
N LYS A 152 -0.55 -2.09 32.20
CA LYS A 152 -0.48 -0.79 32.86
C LYS A 152 0.40 -0.89 34.10
N LYS A 153 1.43 -0.05 34.18
CA LYS A 153 2.28 0.11 35.37
C LYS A 153 1.80 1.29 36.21
N TRP A 154 2.23 1.34 37.47
CA TRP A 154 1.87 2.42 38.39
C TRP A 154 2.33 3.80 37.91
N ASN A 155 3.42 3.85 37.14
CA ASN A 155 4.00 5.05 36.55
C ASN A 155 3.63 5.25 35.07
N SER A 156 2.60 4.57 34.57
CA SER A 156 2.13 4.76 33.20
C SER A 156 1.33 6.06 33.08
N CYS A 157 1.96 7.10 32.52
CA CYS A 157 1.32 8.41 32.32
C CYS A 157 0.71 8.57 30.93
N VAL A 158 1.05 7.69 29.98
CA VAL A 158 0.50 7.72 28.62
C VAL A 158 0.06 6.34 28.19
N ARG A 159 -0.89 6.30 27.26
CA ARG A 159 -1.30 5.07 26.58
C ARG A 159 -1.54 5.33 25.11
N ARG A 160 -1.35 4.30 24.29
CA ARG A 160 -1.76 4.32 22.89
C ARG A 160 -2.46 3.03 22.51
N ARG A 161 -3.27 3.10 21.47
CA ARG A 161 -3.98 1.96 20.89
C ARG A 161 -3.87 2.03 19.38
N ARG A 162 -3.48 0.91 18.76
CA ARG A 162 -3.37 0.80 17.31
C ARG A 162 -4.74 0.46 16.73
N TRP A 163 -5.11 1.19 15.70
CA TRP A 163 -6.30 0.98 14.91
C TRP A 163 -5.89 0.52 13.52
N LEU A 164 -6.59 -0.48 13.00
CA LEU A 164 -6.33 -1.10 11.71
C LEU A 164 -7.56 -0.98 10.82
N ARG A 165 -7.32 -0.80 9.51
CA ARG A 165 -8.34 -0.91 8.49
C ARG A 165 -7.74 -1.50 7.23
N TYR A 166 -8.47 -2.39 6.58
CA TYR A 166 -8.01 -3.02 5.35
C TYR A 166 -8.71 -2.40 4.14
N ARG A 167 -7.93 -2.12 3.11
CA ARG A 167 -8.42 -1.85 1.76
C ARG A 167 -8.06 -3.03 0.86
N ARG A 168 -8.97 -3.41 -0.03
CA ARG A 168 -8.75 -4.45 -1.04
C ARG A 168 -8.75 -3.85 -2.44
N PHE A 169 -7.91 -4.41 -3.30
CA PHE A 169 -7.89 -4.07 -4.71
C PHE A 169 -9.01 -4.81 -5.44
N ARG A 170 -9.75 -4.10 -6.29
CA ARG A 170 -10.95 -4.63 -6.98
C ARG A 170 -10.80 -4.78 -8.50
N SER A 171 -9.86 -4.07 -9.12
CA SER A 171 -9.69 -3.99 -10.57
C SER A 171 -8.80 -5.12 -11.12
N MET A 172 -9.15 -6.38 -10.83
CA MET A 172 -8.43 -7.54 -11.38
C MET A 172 -8.78 -7.71 -12.87
N ASP A 173 -7.85 -8.25 -13.67
CA ASP A 173 -7.92 -8.46 -15.12
C ASP A 173 -8.27 -7.21 -15.96
N THR A 174 -8.14 -6.02 -15.38
CA THR A 174 -8.45 -4.74 -16.01
C THR A 174 -7.33 -3.75 -15.75
N TRP A 175 -7.17 -2.78 -16.64
CA TRP A 175 -6.15 -1.75 -16.47
C TRP A 175 -6.57 -0.69 -15.44
N ALA A 176 -5.94 -0.74 -14.27
CA ALA A 176 -6.12 0.24 -13.20
C ALA A 176 -5.08 1.36 -13.29
N LYS A 177 -5.52 2.61 -13.32
CA LYS A 177 -4.62 3.76 -13.28
C LYS A 177 -3.90 3.85 -11.94
N ILE A 178 -2.57 3.93 -11.97
CA ILE A 178 -1.77 4.24 -10.78
C ILE A 178 -1.73 5.77 -10.65
N PRO A 179 -2.17 6.33 -9.51
CA PRO A 179 -2.07 7.76 -9.26
C PRO A 179 -0.62 8.23 -9.36
N PRO A 180 -0.34 9.34 -10.06
CA PRO A 180 1.00 9.91 -10.06
C PRO A 180 1.38 10.34 -8.65
N GLN A 181 2.63 10.13 -8.25
CA GLN A 181 3.18 10.88 -7.11
C GLN A 181 3.10 12.37 -7.46
N GLN A 182 2.61 13.18 -6.52
CA GLN A 182 2.41 14.61 -6.72
C GLN A 182 3.74 15.29 -7.12
N THR A 183 3.96 15.48 -8.42
CA THR A 183 5.08 16.28 -8.93
C THR A 183 4.57 17.63 -9.40
N THR A 184 5.37 18.66 -9.14
CA THR A 184 5.04 20.06 -9.43
C THR A 184 4.92 20.37 -10.93
N LEU A 185 5.43 19.49 -11.80
CA LEU A 185 5.34 19.61 -13.25
C LEU A 185 5.04 18.24 -13.88
N PRO A 186 4.28 18.19 -15.01
CA PRO A 186 4.10 16.97 -15.77
C PRO A 186 5.40 16.62 -16.50
N ASP A 187 6.05 15.56 -16.04
CA ASP A 187 7.24 14.97 -16.67
C ASP A 187 6.90 13.52 -17.06
N PRO A 188 6.47 13.29 -18.32
CA PRO A 188 5.91 12.00 -18.70
C PRO A 188 6.98 10.91 -18.73
N PHE A 189 6.59 9.69 -18.37
CA PHE A 189 7.47 8.52 -18.45
C PHE A 189 7.69 8.09 -19.90
N SER A 190 8.95 7.78 -20.23
CA SER A 190 9.38 7.30 -21.53
C SER A 190 9.67 5.80 -21.54
N ASP A 191 10.06 5.24 -20.40
CA ASP A 191 10.36 3.82 -20.26
C ASP A 191 9.99 3.28 -18.88
N ILE A 192 9.71 1.97 -18.82
CA ILE A 192 9.28 1.26 -17.62
C ILE A 192 9.82 -0.17 -17.60
N SER A 193 10.25 -0.63 -16.44
CA SER A 193 10.75 -1.99 -16.24
C SER A 193 10.40 -2.49 -14.85
N CYS A 194 9.97 -3.75 -14.73
CA CYS A 194 9.77 -4.43 -13.45
C CYS A 194 10.82 -5.51 -13.20
N GLY A 195 11.12 -5.77 -11.93
CA GLY A 195 12.32 -6.51 -11.50
C GLY A 195 12.37 -6.67 -9.98
N GLY A 196 13.56 -7.01 -9.48
CA GLY A 196 13.86 -6.98 -8.04
C GLY A 196 13.52 -8.25 -7.25
N TRP A 197 12.92 -9.26 -7.90
CA TRP A 197 12.49 -10.50 -7.24
C TRP A 197 13.63 -11.39 -6.74
N GLU A 198 14.88 -11.14 -7.17
CA GLU A 198 16.10 -11.88 -6.82
C GLU A 198 17.12 -11.05 -6.04
N ILE A 199 16.76 -9.85 -5.55
CA ILE A 199 17.67 -9.02 -4.76
C ILE A 199 17.80 -9.62 -3.37
N ASN A 200 18.98 -10.16 -3.05
CA ASN A 200 19.26 -10.91 -1.80
C ASN A 200 19.05 -10.10 -0.51
N GLU A 201 19.16 -8.77 -0.58
CA GLU A 201 19.00 -7.87 0.58
C GLU A 201 17.55 -7.36 0.76
N GLU A 202 16.64 -7.73 -0.13
CA GLU A 202 15.24 -7.34 -0.09
C GLU A 202 14.34 -8.47 0.43
N PRO A 203 13.22 -8.17 1.11
CA PRO A 203 12.23 -9.17 1.48
C PRO A 203 11.84 -10.03 0.29
N ARG A 204 11.87 -11.36 0.48
CA ARG A 204 11.53 -12.31 -0.59
C ARG A 204 10.16 -11.99 -1.17
N GLY A 205 10.11 -11.85 -2.50
CA GLY A 205 8.88 -11.56 -3.23
C GLY A 205 8.55 -10.07 -3.38
N ARG A 206 9.45 -9.15 -2.98
CA ARG A 206 9.32 -7.73 -3.32
C ARG A 206 9.45 -7.55 -4.84
N LEU A 207 8.51 -6.80 -5.43
CA LEU A 207 8.57 -6.38 -6.82
C LEU A 207 8.93 -4.90 -6.86
N SER A 208 9.87 -4.56 -7.72
CA SER A 208 10.29 -3.19 -7.93
C SER A 208 9.93 -2.79 -9.35
N LEU A 209 9.35 -1.61 -9.49
CA LEU A 209 8.99 -1.00 -10.76
C LEU A 209 9.82 0.27 -10.92
N TRP A 210 10.67 0.28 -11.95
CA TRP A 210 11.46 1.45 -12.32
C TRP A 210 10.81 2.12 -13.52
N ALA A 211 10.73 3.44 -13.48
CA ALA A 211 10.31 4.24 -14.62
C ALA A 211 11.29 5.40 -14.83
N VAL A 212 11.52 5.76 -16.09
CA VAL A 212 12.35 6.91 -16.46
C VAL A 212 11.48 7.93 -17.17
N SER A 213 11.59 9.19 -16.76
CA SER A 213 10.92 10.32 -17.41
C SER A 213 11.67 10.78 -18.67
N LEU A 214 11.02 11.59 -19.50
CA LEU A 214 11.69 12.26 -20.64
C LEU A 214 12.84 13.16 -20.20
N GLN A 215 12.79 13.76 -19.02
CA GLN A 215 13.89 14.58 -18.48
C GLN A 215 14.96 13.76 -17.74
N GLY A 216 14.89 12.42 -17.77
CA GLY A 216 15.87 11.54 -17.14
C GLY A 216 15.72 11.37 -15.63
N LYS A 217 14.65 11.90 -15.01
CA LYS A 217 14.28 11.56 -13.63
C LYS A 217 13.91 10.09 -13.53
N LYS A 218 14.37 9.45 -12.45
CA LYS A 218 14.12 8.04 -12.15
C LYS A 218 13.08 7.94 -11.03
N LEU A 219 12.06 7.12 -11.26
CA LEU A 219 11.10 6.73 -10.25
C LEU A 219 11.33 5.26 -9.90
N LEU A 220 11.41 4.94 -8.61
CA LEU A 220 11.31 3.59 -8.11
C LEU A 220 10.02 3.48 -7.32
N LEU A 221 9.06 2.74 -7.86
CA LEU A 221 7.87 2.31 -7.13
C LEU A 221 8.15 0.93 -6.59
N THR A 222 8.29 0.84 -5.27
CA THR A 222 8.39 -0.46 -4.64
C THR A 222 6.99 -1.01 -4.41
N VAL A 223 6.68 -2.11 -5.09
CA VAL A 223 5.42 -2.82 -4.97
C VAL A 223 5.66 -3.99 -4.04
N GLU A 224 5.25 -3.83 -2.79
CA GLU A 224 5.23 -4.96 -1.88
C GLU A 224 4.25 -6.00 -2.41
N ARG A 225 4.65 -7.27 -2.41
CA ARG A 225 3.68 -8.34 -2.62
C ARG A 225 2.58 -8.13 -1.58
N PRO A 226 1.31 -7.99 -1.99
CA PRO A 226 0.24 -8.08 -1.01
C PRO A 226 0.42 -9.42 -0.30
N ALA A 227 0.54 -9.35 1.02
CA ALA A 227 0.71 -10.55 1.82
C ALA A 227 -0.45 -11.50 1.49
N ALA A 228 -0.12 -12.68 0.96
CA ALA A 228 -1.07 -13.78 0.98
C ALA A 228 -1.30 -14.10 2.46
N ALA A 229 -2.54 -13.92 2.91
CA ALA A 229 -2.97 -14.37 4.23
C ALA A 229 -2.85 -15.89 4.33
#